data_AF-A0A9D7LB79-F1
#
_entry.id   AF-A0A9D7LB79-F1
#
_cell.length_a   1.000
_cell.length_b   1.000
_cell.length_c   1.000
_cell.angle_alpha   90.00
_cell.angle_beta   90.00
_cell.angle_gamma   90.00
#
_symmetry.space_group_name_H-M   'P 1'
#
loop_
_entity.id
_entity.type
_entity.pdbx_description
1 polymer ?
#
loop_
_entity_poly.entity_id
_entity_poly.type
_entity_poly.pdbx_seq_one_letter_code
_entity_poly.pdbx_strand_id
1 'polypeptide(L)'
;MKNIPVLHVTENSLAAAHERALVALYEQGVPFRTQYDKPGDPLSLDCTMNLTVLDPLAEPMIHKAFPGGIADLREYVMEVGGAKDHWVKNMNDPADTRWEYTYHGRLAAYGTWQELREGKPVRAGGFNINQVEAVIAKLVAQPFTRQAQMITWMPNIDLDCYDPPCLQSVWYRLVEDEAEHVWWLNCNVRFRSNDAWGASFMNMFGFVMFNRDVIAAEIARRSGKTIRLGRLNWQADSYHIYGKDIAEAKARLFDRIPRGTLADRTFEFSDPSIQEMYNEAEAAVKEKIADYDRTH
;
A
#
# COMPACT_ATOMS: atom_id res chain seq x y z
N MET A 1 -25.75 -16.25 2.95
CA MET A 1 -24.38 -16.76 3.19
C MET A 1 -24.07 -16.55 4.67
N LYS A 2 -23.46 -17.51 5.39
CA LYS A 2 -23.18 -17.40 6.85
C LYS A 2 -21.72 -17.00 7.17
N ASN A 3 -20.86 -16.92 6.16
CA ASN A 3 -19.41 -16.71 6.30
C ASN A 3 -18.95 -15.61 5.34
N ILE A 4 -17.83 -14.96 5.67
CA ILE A 4 -17.06 -14.12 4.75
C ILE A 4 -16.26 -15.06 3.83
N PRO A 5 -16.37 -14.94 2.50
CA PRO A 5 -15.65 -15.81 1.58
C PRO A 5 -14.15 -15.50 1.58
N VAL A 6 -13.31 -16.52 1.42
CA VAL A 6 -11.86 -16.37 1.17
C VAL A 6 -11.62 -16.57 -0.32
N LEU A 7 -11.23 -15.49 -1.00
CA LEU A 7 -11.00 -15.47 -2.44
C LEU A 7 -9.49 -15.51 -2.73
N HIS A 8 -9.14 -16.16 -3.84
CA HIS A 8 -7.76 -16.32 -4.28
C HIS A 8 -7.63 -15.82 -5.71
N VAL A 9 -6.64 -14.97 -5.96
CA VAL A 9 -6.31 -14.45 -7.30
C VAL A 9 -4.82 -14.57 -7.52
N THR A 10 -4.43 -14.96 -8.73
CA THR A 10 -3.03 -14.98 -9.16
C THR A 10 -2.97 -14.51 -10.60
N GLU A 11 -2.19 -13.46 -10.85
CA GLU A 11 -2.01 -12.87 -12.17
C GLU A 11 -0.56 -12.46 -12.37
N ASN A 12 -0.17 -12.21 -13.63
CA ASN A 12 1.21 -11.87 -13.95
C ASN A 12 1.58 -10.46 -13.49
N SER A 13 0.82 -9.44 -13.92
CA SER A 13 1.09 -8.04 -13.66
C SER A 13 0.19 -7.43 -12.59
N LEU A 14 0.61 -6.29 -12.04
CA LEU A 14 -0.12 -5.58 -10.99
C LEU A 14 -1.52 -5.13 -11.46
N ALA A 15 -1.65 -4.63 -12.70
CA ALA A 15 -2.93 -4.17 -13.21
C ALA A 15 -3.93 -5.32 -13.42
N ALA A 16 -3.46 -6.45 -13.96
CA ALA A 16 -4.28 -7.64 -14.17
C ALA A 16 -4.76 -8.22 -12.82
N ALA A 17 -3.84 -8.31 -11.85
CA ALA A 17 -4.11 -8.73 -10.49
C ALA A 17 -5.20 -7.89 -9.81
N HIS A 18 -5.10 -6.56 -9.93
CA HIS A 18 -6.08 -5.62 -9.36
C HIS A 18 -7.47 -5.79 -9.99
N GLU A 19 -7.57 -5.81 -11.32
CA GLU A 19 -8.85 -6.00 -12.00
C GLU A 19 -9.48 -7.35 -11.61
N ARG A 20 -8.68 -8.42 -11.62
CA ARG A 20 -9.17 -9.76 -11.27
C ARG A 20 -9.63 -9.86 -9.81
N ALA A 21 -8.95 -9.18 -8.89
CA ALA A 21 -9.37 -9.09 -7.49
C ALA A 21 -10.70 -8.34 -7.33
N LEU A 22 -10.89 -7.24 -8.05
CA LEU A 22 -12.16 -6.49 -8.04
C LEU A 22 -13.32 -7.32 -8.62
N VAL A 23 -13.10 -8.02 -9.74
CA VAL A 23 -14.10 -8.90 -10.34
C VAL A 23 -14.47 -10.04 -9.39
N ALA A 24 -13.48 -10.70 -8.78
CA ALA A 24 -13.73 -11.77 -7.83
C ALA A 24 -14.57 -11.29 -6.62
N LEU A 25 -14.22 -10.14 -6.04
CA LEU A 25 -15.00 -9.52 -4.98
C LEU A 25 -16.42 -9.17 -5.42
N TYR A 26 -16.59 -8.60 -6.61
CA TYR A 26 -17.90 -8.20 -7.12
C TYR A 26 -18.84 -9.38 -7.38
N GLU A 27 -18.30 -10.49 -7.90
CA GLU A 27 -19.08 -11.70 -8.24
C GLU A 27 -19.33 -12.60 -7.03
N GLN A 28 -18.39 -12.69 -6.10
CA GLN A 28 -18.37 -13.74 -5.07
C GLN A 28 -18.31 -13.19 -3.65
N GLY A 29 -18.15 -11.87 -3.47
CA GLY A 29 -18.19 -11.20 -2.17
C GLY A 29 -19.56 -11.30 -1.49
N VAL A 30 -19.58 -11.01 -0.20
CA VAL A 30 -20.81 -11.00 0.59
C VAL A 30 -21.25 -9.56 0.87
N PRO A 31 -22.55 -9.24 0.76
CA PRO A 31 -23.07 -7.97 1.26
C PRO A 31 -22.91 -7.91 2.79
N PHE A 32 -22.25 -6.87 3.27
CA PHE A 32 -21.97 -6.68 4.69
C PHE A 32 -22.00 -5.20 5.08
N ARG A 33 -22.33 -4.92 6.35
CA ARG A 33 -22.35 -3.55 6.89
C ARG A 33 -20.98 -3.17 7.43
N THR A 34 -20.66 -1.89 7.41
CA THR A 34 -19.44 -1.31 7.99
C THR A 34 -19.79 -0.23 9.01
N GLN A 35 -18.84 0.12 9.89
CA GLN A 35 -18.97 1.24 10.81
C GLN A 35 -18.94 2.62 10.13
N TYR A 36 -18.63 2.65 8.83
CA TYR A 36 -18.54 3.87 8.03
C TYR A 36 -19.80 4.11 7.17
N ASP A 37 -20.73 3.16 7.12
CA ASP A 37 -21.98 3.26 6.37
C ASP A 37 -22.88 4.36 6.99
N LYS A 38 -23.41 5.26 6.15
CA LYS A 38 -24.39 6.27 6.56
C LYS A 38 -25.82 5.73 6.44
N PRO A 39 -26.81 6.33 7.14
CA PRO A 39 -28.21 5.95 6.96
C PRO A 39 -28.65 6.02 5.50
N GLY A 40 -29.04 4.87 4.94
CA GLY A 40 -29.47 4.74 3.54
C GLY A 40 -28.39 4.26 2.58
N ASP A 41 -27.12 4.14 3.01
CA ASP A 41 -26.09 3.52 2.19
C ASP A 41 -26.42 2.04 1.93
N PRO A 42 -26.18 1.53 0.69
CA PRO A 42 -26.23 0.11 0.43
C PRO A 42 -25.23 -0.66 1.31
N LEU A 43 -25.44 -1.96 1.45
CA LEU A 43 -24.42 -2.82 2.05
C LEU A 43 -23.16 -2.82 1.19
N SER A 44 -22.00 -2.76 1.84
CA SER A 44 -20.70 -2.95 1.21
C SER A 44 -20.52 -4.38 0.73
N LEU A 45 -19.65 -4.62 -0.24
CA LEU A 45 -19.19 -5.96 -0.59
C LEU A 45 -17.91 -6.27 0.16
N ASP A 46 -17.80 -7.46 0.74
CA ASP A 46 -16.64 -7.86 1.55
C ASP A 46 -16.19 -9.30 1.23
N CYS A 47 -14.88 -9.53 1.30
CA CYS A 47 -14.26 -10.85 1.32
C CYS A 47 -12.91 -10.81 2.04
N THR A 48 -12.39 -11.96 2.46
CA THR A 48 -10.94 -12.10 2.68
C THR A 48 -10.27 -12.34 1.32
N MET A 49 -9.26 -11.56 0.97
CA MET A 49 -8.56 -11.66 -0.31
C MET A 49 -7.12 -12.16 -0.13
N ASN A 50 -6.76 -13.18 -0.90
CA ASN A 50 -5.39 -13.65 -1.10
C ASN A 50 -4.99 -13.43 -2.57
N LEU A 51 -4.35 -12.29 -2.85
CA LEU A 51 -3.90 -11.89 -4.18
C LEU A 51 -2.41 -12.17 -4.36
N THR A 52 -2.01 -12.72 -5.50
CA THR A 52 -0.59 -12.89 -5.87
C THR A 52 -0.31 -12.25 -7.23
N VAL A 53 0.67 -11.35 -7.26
CA VAL A 53 1.26 -10.80 -8.48
C VAL A 53 2.58 -11.51 -8.72
N LEU A 54 2.70 -12.24 -9.84
CA LEU A 54 3.89 -13.05 -10.12
C LEU A 54 5.11 -12.19 -10.44
N ASP A 55 4.93 -11.14 -11.24
CA ASP A 55 5.93 -10.12 -11.52
C ASP A 55 5.33 -8.72 -11.27
N PRO A 56 5.62 -8.10 -10.11
CA PRO A 56 5.04 -6.82 -9.75
C PRO A 56 5.49 -5.64 -10.63
N LEU A 57 6.52 -5.81 -11.48
CA LEU A 57 6.99 -4.80 -12.42
C LEU A 57 6.63 -5.11 -13.88
N ALA A 58 5.96 -6.23 -14.14
CA ALA A 58 5.53 -6.60 -15.49
C ALA A 58 4.44 -5.67 -16.02
N GLU A 59 4.47 -5.47 -17.34
CA GLU A 59 3.44 -4.71 -18.05
C GLU A 59 2.20 -5.58 -18.39
N PRO A 60 1.01 -4.95 -18.52
CA PRO A 60 0.73 -3.58 -18.12
C PRO A 60 0.71 -3.44 -16.59
N MET A 61 1.40 -2.44 -16.07
CA MET A 61 1.56 -2.26 -14.62
C MET A 61 0.47 -1.38 -14.00
N ILE A 62 -0.04 -0.39 -14.74
CA ILE A 62 -1.01 0.59 -14.21
C ILE A 62 -2.42 0.29 -14.69
N HIS A 63 -3.34 0.05 -13.75
CA HIS A 63 -4.77 -0.02 -14.05
C HIS A 63 -5.40 1.39 -14.03
N LYS A 64 -6.40 1.67 -14.87
CA LYS A 64 -7.07 3.00 -14.92
C LYS A 64 -8.16 3.18 -13.85
N ALA A 65 -8.59 2.10 -13.21
CA ALA A 65 -9.61 2.12 -12.16
C ALA A 65 -8.97 2.16 -10.77
N PHE A 66 -8.54 3.36 -10.39
CA PHE A 66 -8.15 3.77 -9.05
C PHE A 66 -8.50 5.26 -8.90
N PRO A 67 -8.54 5.82 -7.68
CA PRO A 67 -8.77 7.26 -7.52
C PRO A 67 -7.53 8.07 -7.91
N GLY A 68 -7.73 9.10 -8.73
CA GLY A 68 -6.66 9.98 -9.19
C GLY A 68 -6.04 9.55 -10.50
N GLY A 69 -4.81 10.03 -10.75
CA GLY A 69 -4.02 9.79 -11.94
C GLY A 69 -2.55 9.49 -11.65
N ILE A 70 -1.73 9.60 -12.69
CA ILE A 70 -0.29 9.26 -12.61
C ILE A 70 0.45 10.15 -11.60
N ALA A 71 0.09 11.44 -11.51
CA ALA A 71 0.67 12.35 -10.52
C ALA A 71 0.33 11.94 -9.07
N ASP A 72 -0.91 11.52 -8.82
CA ASP A 72 -1.34 11.03 -7.50
C ASP A 72 -0.60 9.73 -7.12
N LEU A 73 -0.30 8.86 -8.09
CA LEU A 73 0.56 7.69 -7.84
C LEU A 73 1.97 8.11 -7.44
N ARG A 74 2.56 9.13 -8.06
CA ARG A 74 3.87 9.64 -7.65
C ARG A 74 3.84 10.21 -6.24
N GLU A 75 2.84 11.03 -5.93
CA GLU A 75 2.64 11.58 -4.59
C GLU A 75 2.51 10.46 -3.54
N TYR A 76 1.72 9.43 -3.84
CA TYR A 76 1.52 8.31 -2.93
C TYR A 76 2.80 7.48 -2.74
N VAL A 77 3.62 7.30 -3.78
CA VAL A 77 4.94 6.67 -3.65
C VAL A 77 5.85 7.48 -2.73
N MET A 78 5.83 8.81 -2.83
CA MET A 78 6.59 9.69 -1.93
C MET A 78 6.07 9.62 -0.49
N GLU A 79 4.76 9.54 -0.30
CA GLU A 79 4.13 9.36 1.02
C GLU A 79 4.53 8.04 1.69
N VAL A 80 4.46 6.92 0.95
CA VAL A 80 4.94 5.61 1.42
C VAL A 80 6.47 5.61 1.65
N GLY A 81 7.19 6.51 0.98
CA GLY A 81 8.61 6.80 1.21
C GLY A 81 8.90 7.76 2.38
N GLY A 82 7.88 8.25 3.09
CA GLY A 82 8.04 9.07 4.29
C GLY A 82 8.02 10.59 4.08
N ALA A 83 7.73 11.08 2.87
CA ALA A 83 7.76 12.51 2.56
C ALA A 83 6.75 13.35 3.38
N LYS A 84 5.77 12.71 4.03
CA LYS A 84 4.71 13.34 4.82
C LYS A 84 4.62 12.80 6.25
N ASP A 85 5.70 12.20 6.78
CA ASP A 85 5.68 11.63 8.14
C ASP A 85 5.41 12.65 9.25
N HIS A 86 5.58 13.95 8.97
CA HIS A 86 5.26 15.05 9.87
C HIS A 86 3.82 15.56 9.75
N TRP A 87 3.04 15.10 8.76
CA TRP A 87 1.62 15.45 8.58
C TRP A 87 0.69 14.64 9.48
N VAL A 88 1.20 14.20 10.63
CA VAL A 88 0.45 13.45 11.62
C VAL A 88 0.06 14.35 12.78
N LYS A 89 -1.09 14.07 13.38
CA LYS A 89 -1.62 14.84 14.49
C LYS A 89 -0.81 14.64 15.77
N ASN A 90 -0.92 15.61 16.67
CA ASN A 90 -0.60 15.39 18.07
C ASN A 90 -1.69 14.52 18.68
N MET A 91 -1.35 13.31 19.11
CA MET A 91 -2.31 12.30 19.56
C MET A 91 -3.16 12.73 20.77
N ASN A 92 -2.62 13.60 21.61
CA ASN A 92 -3.30 14.14 22.78
C ASN A 92 -4.03 15.46 22.50
N ASP A 93 -4.08 15.92 21.25
CA ASP A 93 -4.88 17.06 20.82
C ASP A 93 -6.10 16.58 20.02
N PRO A 94 -7.30 16.57 20.62
CA PRO A 94 -8.52 16.14 19.94
C PRO A 94 -8.99 17.12 18.87
N ALA A 95 -8.48 18.36 18.83
CA ALA A 95 -8.81 19.35 17.80
C ALA A 95 -7.90 19.25 16.57
N ASP A 96 -6.80 18.51 16.65
CA ASP A 96 -5.87 18.30 15.55
C ASP A 96 -6.44 17.26 14.57
N THR A 97 -6.80 17.72 13.38
CA THR A 97 -7.46 16.92 12.33
C THR A 97 -6.48 16.32 11.32
N ARG A 98 -5.17 16.42 11.57
CA ARG A 98 -4.15 15.76 10.74
C ARG A 98 -4.23 14.25 10.88
N TRP A 99 -3.45 13.51 10.08
CA TRP A 99 -3.54 12.05 10.05
C TRP A 99 -3.12 11.42 11.37
N GLU A 100 -3.76 10.31 11.74
CA GLU A 100 -3.38 9.52 12.93
C GLU A 100 -1.98 8.90 12.79
N TYR A 101 -1.59 8.59 11.56
CA TYR A 101 -0.32 7.95 11.23
C TYR A 101 0.01 8.07 9.74
N THR A 102 1.27 7.82 9.40
CA THR A 102 1.67 7.40 8.05
C THR A 102 2.20 5.97 8.10
N TYR A 103 2.07 5.20 7.01
CA TYR A 103 2.65 3.85 6.97
C TYR A 103 4.15 3.90 7.19
N HIS A 104 4.85 4.80 6.50
CA HIS A 104 6.30 4.94 6.65
C HIS A 104 6.70 5.30 8.08
N GLY A 105 6.04 6.26 8.72
CA GLY A 105 6.31 6.60 10.12
C GLY A 105 6.16 5.41 11.07
N ARG A 106 5.14 4.57 10.87
CA ARG A 106 4.98 3.33 11.66
C ARG A 106 6.08 2.30 11.36
N LEU A 107 6.61 2.25 10.14
CA LEU A 107 7.67 1.30 9.74
C LEU A 107 9.08 1.78 10.15
N ALA A 108 9.42 3.05 9.92
CA ALA A 108 10.74 3.63 10.14
C ALA A 108 10.93 4.23 11.55
N ALA A 109 9.85 4.41 12.30
CA ALA A 109 9.83 5.10 13.59
C ALA A 109 8.92 4.39 14.62
N TYR A 110 8.89 3.05 14.58
CA TYR A 110 8.00 2.22 15.40
C TYR A 110 8.25 2.42 16.91
N GLY A 111 7.18 2.57 17.68
CA GLY A 111 7.21 2.83 19.12
C GLY A 111 7.07 4.29 19.51
N THR A 112 7.01 5.21 18.54
CA THR A 112 6.87 6.65 18.77
C THR A 112 5.67 7.26 18.06
N TRP A 113 5.20 8.39 18.59
CA TRP A 113 4.11 9.21 18.05
C TRP A 113 4.32 10.69 18.39
N GLN A 114 3.47 11.59 17.90
CA GLN A 114 3.50 13.01 18.26
C GLN A 114 2.52 13.33 19.40
N GLU A 115 2.95 14.17 20.33
CA GLU A 115 2.11 14.77 21.39
C GLU A 115 2.41 16.26 21.52
N LEU A 116 1.44 17.03 21.99
CA LEU A 116 1.63 18.40 22.41
C LEU A 116 2.05 18.43 23.88
N ARG A 117 3.21 19.01 24.19
CA ARG A 117 3.66 19.30 25.56
C ARG A 117 4.09 20.75 25.65
N GLU A 118 3.55 21.47 26.63
CA GLU A 118 3.82 22.91 26.81
C GLU A 118 3.58 23.74 25.52
N GLY A 119 2.55 23.36 24.74
CA GLY A 119 2.19 24.02 23.49
C GLY A 119 3.12 23.73 22.30
N LYS A 120 4.01 22.72 22.40
CA LYS A 120 4.92 22.33 21.31
C LYS A 120 4.77 20.85 20.96
N PRO A 121 4.79 20.50 19.66
CA PRO A 121 4.87 19.10 19.24
C PRO A 121 6.17 18.48 19.74
N VAL A 122 6.07 17.31 20.36
CA VAL A 122 7.18 16.50 20.80
C VAL A 122 6.97 15.05 20.38
N ARG A 123 8.07 14.35 20.11
CA ARG A 123 8.04 12.92 19.85
C ARG A 123 7.96 12.16 21.17
N ALA A 124 6.86 11.46 21.39
CA ALA A 124 6.62 10.60 22.53
C ALA A 124 6.91 9.13 22.21
N GLY A 125 6.79 8.25 23.21
CA GLY A 125 7.05 6.82 23.09
C GLY A 125 8.22 6.32 23.94
N GLY A 126 8.18 5.02 24.28
CA GLY A 126 9.21 4.37 25.09
C GLY A 126 10.43 3.92 24.29
N PHE A 127 10.31 3.81 22.97
CA PHE A 127 11.38 3.36 22.07
C PHE A 127 11.12 3.84 20.64
N ASN A 128 12.16 3.83 19.81
CA ASN A 128 12.12 4.21 18.40
C ASN A 128 12.88 3.18 17.57
N ILE A 129 12.16 2.34 16.82
CA ILE A 129 12.73 1.27 16.01
C ILE A 129 12.53 1.58 14.54
N ASN A 130 13.64 1.71 13.82
CA ASN A 130 13.64 1.73 12.36
C ASN A 130 13.59 0.29 11.82
N GLN A 131 12.38 -0.20 11.55
CA GLN A 131 12.19 -1.56 11.08
C GLN A 131 12.67 -1.73 9.63
N VAL A 132 12.62 -0.66 8.81
CA VAL A 132 13.12 -0.65 7.42
C VAL A 132 14.60 -0.98 7.38
N GLU A 133 15.40 -0.26 8.18
CA GLU A 133 16.83 -0.54 8.33
C GLU A 133 17.07 -1.95 8.89
N ALA A 134 16.32 -2.34 9.92
CA ALA A 134 16.49 -3.66 10.54
C ALA A 134 16.23 -4.82 9.58
N VAL A 135 15.23 -4.73 8.69
CA VAL A 135 14.98 -5.78 7.69
C VAL A 135 16.03 -5.78 6.59
N ILE A 136 16.48 -4.61 6.11
CA ILE A 136 17.55 -4.49 5.12
C ILE A 136 18.84 -5.14 5.66
N ALA A 137 19.28 -4.72 6.86
CA ALA A 137 20.47 -5.26 7.49
C ALA A 137 20.39 -6.78 7.68
N LYS A 138 19.22 -7.29 8.09
CA LYS A 138 19.00 -8.73 8.26
C LYS A 138 19.04 -9.49 6.94
N LEU A 139 18.46 -8.95 5.86
CA LEU A 139 18.47 -9.59 4.54
C LEU A 139 19.86 -9.58 3.90
N VAL A 140 20.67 -8.54 4.13
CA VAL A 140 22.08 -8.51 3.69
C VAL A 140 22.90 -9.57 4.42
N ALA A 141 22.73 -9.69 5.74
CA ALA A 141 23.47 -10.65 6.55
C ALA A 141 22.98 -12.11 6.37
N GLN A 142 21.67 -12.30 6.15
CA GLN A 142 21.02 -13.61 6.05
C GLN A 142 19.88 -13.57 5.02
N PRO A 143 20.17 -13.72 3.73
CA PRO A 143 19.19 -13.57 2.64
C PRO A 143 17.98 -14.51 2.75
N PHE A 144 18.24 -15.75 3.18
CA PHE A 144 17.24 -16.82 3.35
C PHE A 144 16.42 -16.71 4.65
N THR A 145 16.58 -15.62 5.42
CA THR A 145 15.92 -15.49 6.72
C THR A 145 14.39 -15.58 6.62
N ARG A 146 13.78 -16.07 7.69
CA ARG A 146 12.32 -16.13 7.84
C ARG A 146 11.79 -15.00 8.73
N GLN A 147 12.70 -14.16 9.23
CA GLN A 147 12.45 -13.19 10.30
C GLN A 147 12.55 -11.72 9.82
N ALA A 148 12.62 -11.46 8.52
CA ALA A 148 12.58 -10.12 7.96
C ALA A 148 11.12 -9.68 7.85
N GLN A 149 10.63 -8.99 8.88
CA GLN A 149 9.25 -8.51 8.98
C GLN A 149 9.23 -7.14 9.62
N MET A 150 8.31 -6.31 9.15
CA MET A 150 7.93 -5.04 9.77
C MET A 150 6.44 -5.06 10.10
N ILE A 151 6.03 -4.31 11.12
CA ILE A 151 4.64 -4.16 11.53
C ILE A 151 4.28 -2.69 11.76
N THR A 152 2.99 -2.38 11.80
CA THR A 152 2.49 -1.01 12.01
C THR A 152 1.65 -0.88 13.27
N TRP A 153 0.92 -1.93 13.65
CA TRP A 153 0.02 -1.95 14.79
C TRP A 153 0.76 -1.78 16.12
N MET A 154 0.30 -0.87 16.95
CA MET A 154 0.77 -0.58 18.30
C MET A 154 -0.41 -0.73 19.26
N PRO A 155 -0.51 -1.84 20.02
CA PRO A 155 -1.66 -2.10 20.89
C PRO A 155 -1.95 -1.01 21.92
N ASN A 156 -0.94 -0.26 22.35
CA ASN A 156 -1.09 0.85 23.30
C ASN A 156 -1.77 2.09 22.70
N ILE A 157 -2.00 2.13 21.39
CA ILE A 157 -2.60 3.26 20.66
C ILE A 157 -3.80 2.79 19.84
N ASP A 158 -3.62 1.75 19.05
CA ASP A 158 -4.50 1.45 17.92
C ASP A 158 -5.78 0.71 18.33
N LEU A 159 -5.93 0.32 19.61
CA LEU A 159 -7.16 -0.26 20.15
C LEU A 159 -8.31 0.76 20.26
N ASP A 160 -7.97 2.03 20.52
CA ASP A 160 -8.93 3.12 20.73
C ASP A 160 -8.86 4.21 19.63
N CYS A 161 -7.93 4.06 18.68
CA CYS A 161 -7.74 4.99 17.57
C CYS A 161 -8.96 4.95 16.62
N TYR A 162 -9.41 6.12 16.17
CA TYR A 162 -10.53 6.23 15.24
C TYR A 162 -10.21 5.61 13.87
N ASP A 163 -9.02 5.93 13.33
CA ASP A 163 -8.49 5.38 12.09
C ASP A 163 -7.16 4.66 12.36
N PRO A 164 -7.18 3.39 12.84
CA PRO A 164 -5.95 2.67 13.11
C PRO A 164 -5.27 2.18 11.82
N PRO A 165 -3.99 1.79 11.84
CA PRO A 165 -3.27 1.27 10.66
C PRO A 165 -4.00 0.13 9.96
N CYS A 166 -4.23 0.26 8.64
CA CYS A 166 -4.84 -0.78 7.81
C CYS A 166 -3.83 -1.87 7.41
N LEU A 167 -2.66 -1.47 6.89
CA LEU A 167 -1.48 -2.34 6.79
C LEU A 167 -1.15 -2.88 8.18
N GLN A 168 -0.84 -4.17 8.31
CA GLN A 168 -0.46 -4.84 9.55
C GLN A 168 0.98 -5.33 9.54
N SER A 169 1.41 -5.92 8.42
CA SER A 169 2.78 -6.44 8.31
C SER A 169 3.27 -6.47 6.88
N VAL A 170 4.58 -6.30 6.72
CA VAL A 170 5.31 -6.56 5.48
C VAL A 170 6.44 -7.54 5.79
N TRP A 171 6.49 -8.65 5.07
CA TRP A 171 7.44 -9.73 5.25
C TRP A 171 8.24 -9.96 3.97
N TYR A 172 9.53 -10.23 4.12
CA TYR A 172 10.45 -10.44 3.00
C TYR A 172 11.25 -11.73 3.12
N ARG A 173 11.67 -12.25 1.98
CA ARG A 173 12.74 -13.25 1.85
C ARG A 173 13.41 -13.14 0.49
N LEU A 174 14.72 -13.35 0.46
CA LEU A 174 15.48 -13.50 -0.79
C LEU A 174 15.59 -14.98 -1.15
N VAL A 175 15.40 -15.27 -2.43
CA VAL A 175 15.74 -16.57 -3.04
C VAL A 175 16.89 -16.34 -4.00
N GLU A 176 17.98 -17.08 -3.82
CA GLU A 176 19.14 -17.01 -4.70
C GLU A 176 18.93 -17.89 -5.93
N ASP A 177 19.13 -17.30 -7.10
CA ASP A 177 19.27 -18.00 -8.37
C ASP A 177 20.76 -18.04 -8.73
N GLU A 178 21.38 -19.19 -8.47
CA GLU A 178 22.82 -19.37 -8.70
C GLU A 178 23.18 -19.32 -10.19
N ALA A 179 22.27 -19.73 -11.08
CA ALA A 179 22.51 -19.79 -12.52
C ALA A 179 22.51 -18.39 -13.16
N GLU A 180 21.58 -17.53 -12.74
CA GLU A 180 21.45 -16.15 -13.23
C GLU A 180 22.27 -15.15 -12.42
N HIS A 181 22.87 -15.57 -11.29
CA HIS A 181 23.53 -14.70 -10.31
C HIS A 181 22.63 -13.55 -9.81
N VAL A 182 21.35 -13.84 -9.60
CA VAL A 182 20.31 -12.90 -9.17
C VAL A 182 19.72 -13.35 -7.84
N TRP A 183 19.42 -12.39 -6.96
CA TRP A 183 18.59 -12.65 -5.78
C TRP A 183 17.18 -12.06 -5.97
N TRP A 184 16.17 -12.88 -5.74
CA TRP A 184 14.76 -12.55 -5.92
C TRP A 184 14.10 -12.16 -4.59
N LEU A 185 13.79 -10.88 -4.42
CA LEU A 185 13.11 -10.34 -3.25
C LEU A 185 11.62 -10.65 -3.32
N ASN A 186 11.20 -11.64 -2.53
CA ASN A 186 9.79 -12.01 -2.39
C ASN A 186 9.16 -11.19 -1.26
N CYS A 187 7.94 -10.71 -1.46
CA CYS A 187 7.23 -9.87 -0.50
C CYS A 187 5.85 -10.44 -0.20
N ASN A 188 5.49 -10.51 1.09
CA ASN A 188 4.12 -10.73 1.55
C ASN A 188 3.65 -9.50 2.35
N VAL A 189 2.51 -8.94 1.98
CA VAL A 189 1.88 -7.80 2.64
C VAL A 189 0.55 -8.24 3.25
N ARG A 190 0.24 -7.78 4.46
CA ARG A 190 -1.02 -8.10 5.15
C ARG A 190 -1.73 -6.84 5.59
N PHE A 191 -3.00 -6.73 5.24
CA PHE A 191 -3.92 -5.67 5.64
C PHE A 191 -5.06 -6.28 6.47
N ARG A 192 -5.45 -5.63 7.57
CA ARG A 192 -6.67 -6.01 8.30
C ARG A 192 -7.94 -5.56 7.59
N SER A 193 -7.82 -4.52 6.76
CA SER A 193 -8.90 -3.88 6.04
C SER A 193 -8.29 -3.13 4.85
N ASN A 194 -8.82 -3.32 3.65
CA ASN A 194 -8.32 -2.65 2.45
C ASN A 194 -9.47 -2.32 1.50
N ASP A 195 -9.72 -1.01 1.33
CA ASP A 195 -10.67 -0.51 0.35
C ASP A 195 -10.17 -0.88 -1.06
N ALA A 196 -10.87 -1.84 -1.68
CA ALA A 196 -10.55 -2.40 -2.97
C ALA A 196 -10.65 -1.36 -4.09
N TRP A 197 -11.60 -0.43 -3.99
CA TRP A 197 -11.89 0.56 -5.03
C TRP A 197 -11.11 1.86 -4.82
N GLY A 198 -11.11 2.37 -3.58
CA GLY A 198 -10.56 3.67 -3.23
C GLY A 198 -9.10 3.68 -2.77
N ALA A 199 -8.45 2.53 -2.53
CA ALA A 199 -7.08 2.54 -2.00
C ALA A 199 -6.16 1.43 -2.51
N SER A 200 -6.68 0.20 -2.69
CA SER A 200 -5.89 -1.01 -2.93
C SER A 200 -4.85 -0.88 -4.04
N PHE A 201 -5.25 -0.35 -5.20
CA PHE A 201 -4.30 -0.18 -6.32
C PHE A 201 -3.14 0.76 -5.96
N MET A 202 -3.44 1.93 -5.37
CA MET A 202 -2.41 2.88 -4.94
C MET A 202 -1.52 2.26 -3.87
N ASN A 203 -2.09 1.54 -2.90
CA ASN A 203 -1.33 0.84 -1.86
C ASN A 203 -0.35 -0.17 -2.49
N MET A 204 -0.83 -1.05 -3.36
CA MET A 204 0.02 -2.04 -4.02
C MET A 204 1.11 -1.37 -4.87
N PHE A 205 0.76 -0.38 -5.70
CA PHE A 205 1.73 0.36 -6.50
C PHE A 205 2.80 1.02 -5.62
N GLY A 206 2.37 1.73 -4.56
CA GLY A 206 3.25 2.36 -3.58
C GLY A 206 4.24 1.40 -2.95
N PHE A 207 3.77 0.23 -2.51
CA PHE A 207 4.65 -0.78 -1.91
C PHE A 207 5.53 -1.52 -2.91
N VAL A 208 5.10 -1.72 -4.16
CA VAL A 208 5.98 -2.24 -5.22
C VAL A 208 7.15 -1.28 -5.45
N MET A 209 6.88 0.02 -5.53
CA MET A 209 7.90 1.03 -5.72
C MET A 209 8.80 1.16 -4.49
N PHE A 210 8.24 1.14 -3.28
CA PHE A 210 9.03 1.10 -2.03
C PHE A 210 9.96 -0.13 -1.97
N ASN A 211 9.45 -1.31 -2.37
CA ASN A 211 10.25 -2.53 -2.41
C ASN A 211 11.39 -2.43 -3.43
N ARG A 212 11.16 -1.82 -4.60
CA ARG A 212 12.17 -1.62 -5.64
C ARG A 212 13.22 -0.59 -5.21
N ASP A 213 12.76 0.60 -4.82
CA ASP A 213 13.59 1.80 -4.68
C ASP A 213 14.25 1.93 -3.31
N VAL A 214 13.67 1.33 -2.27
CA VAL A 214 14.21 1.39 -0.90
C VAL A 214 14.81 0.05 -0.51
N ILE A 215 14.01 -1.02 -0.50
CA ILE A 215 14.46 -2.31 0.03
C ILE A 215 15.48 -3.00 -0.90
N ALA A 216 15.10 -3.26 -2.16
CA ALA A 216 15.94 -3.97 -3.11
C ALA A 216 17.19 -3.17 -3.48
N ALA A 217 17.04 -1.86 -3.74
CA ALA A 217 18.16 -0.97 -4.06
C ALA A 217 19.22 -0.94 -2.93
N GLU A 218 18.80 -0.82 -1.68
CA GLU A 218 19.75 -0.74 -0.57
C GLU A 218 20.40 -2.10 -0.26
N ILE A 219 19.66 -3.21 -0.40
CA ILE A 219 20.26 -4.55 -0.32
C ILE A 219 21.28 -4.75 -1.44
N ALA A 220 20.97 -4.35 -2.68
CA ALA A 220 21.88 -4.45 -3.82
C ALA A 220 23.17 -3.67 -3.54
N ARG A 221 23.03 -2.42 -3.07
CA ARG A 221 24.16 -1.53 -2.73
C ARG A 221 25.07 -2.13 -1.66
N ARG A 222 24.49 -2.70 -0.59
CA ARG A 222 25.27 -3.26 0.54
C ARG A 222 25.87 -4.63 0.26
N SER A 223 25.18 -5.47 -0.50
CA SER A 223 25.59 -6.85 -0.78
C SER A 223 26.47 -6.99 -2.03
N GLY A 224 26.42 -6.00 -2.94
CA GLY A 224 27.05 -6.10 -4.26
C GLY A 224 26.37 -7.10 -5.20
N LYS A 225 25.15 -7.55 -4.88
CA LYS A 225 24.38 -8.51 -5.66
C LYS A 225 23.32 -7.82 -6.52
N THR A 226 22.97 -8.45 -7.64
CA THR A 226 21.81 -8.06 -8.43
C THR A 226 20.54 -8.51 -7.69
N ILE A 227 19.70 -7.56 -7.31
CA ILE A 227 18.41 -7.84 -6.67
C ILE A 227 17.28 -7.56 -7.67
N ARG A 228 16.41 -8.53 -7.88
CA ARG A 228 15.16 -8.39 -8.64
C ARG A 228 13.96 -8.62 -7.73
N LEU A 229 12.80 -8.04 -8.07
CA LEU A 229 11.57 -8.34 -7.35
C LEU A 229 11.06 -9.72 -7.79
N GLY A 230 10.80 -10.59 -6.81
CA GLY A 230 9.99 -11.78 -7.01
C GLY A 230 8.51 -11.46 -6.81
N ARG A 231 7.71 -12.49 -6.55
CA ARG A 231 6.26 -12.32 -6.37
C ARG A 231 5.94 -11.33 -5.23
N LEU A 232 4.85 -10.59 -5.43
CA LEU A 232 4.14 -9.89 -4.37
C LEU A 232 2.90 -10.72 -4.00
N ASN A 233 2.76 -11.10 -2.73
CA ASN A 233 1.51 -11.61 -2.21
C ASN A 233 0.86 -10.56 -1.30
N TRP A 234 -0.41 -10.28 -1.56
CA TRP A 234 -1.19 -9.26 -0.90
C TRP A 234 -2.40 -9.92 -0.23
N GLN A 235 -2.43 -9.87 1.09
CA GLN A 235 -3.48 -10.44 1.92
C GLN A 235 -4.28 -9.32 2.56
N ALA A 236 -5.60 -9.38 2.44
CA ALA A 236 -6.50 -8.47 3.13
C ALA A 236 -7.58 -9.27 3.85
N ASP A 237 -7.67 -9.11 5.18
CA ASP A 237 -8.65 -9.82 6.00
C ASP A 237 -10.09 -9.40 5.63
N SER A 238 -10.28 -8.08 5.39
CA SER A 238 -11.47 -7.46 4.78
C SER A 238 -11.06 -6.65 3.56
N TYR A 239 -11.23 -7.22 2.37
CA TYR A 239 -11.10 -6.59 1.07
C TYR A 239 -12.49 -6.22 0.57
N HIS A 240 -12.77 -4.92 0.45
CA HIS A 240 -14.15 -4.45 0.34
C HIS A 240 -14.34 -3.30 -0.65
N ILE A 241 -15.56 -3.19 -1.16
CA ILE A 241 -16.05 -2.00 -1.88
C ILE A 241 -17.19 -1.43 -1.03
N TYR A 242 -17.07 -0.17 -0.61
CA TYR A 242 -18.12 0.48 0.16
C TYR A 242 -19.43 0.54 -0.64
N GLY A 243 -20.56 0.35 0.04
CA GLY A 243 -21.87 0.33 -0.61
C GLY A 243 -22.16 1.56 -1.46
N LYS A 244 -21.75 2.74 -0.98
CA LYS A 244 -21.85 4.02 -1.69
C LYS A 244 -21.08 4.05 -3.03
N ASP A 245 -20.00 3.27 -3.15
CA ASP A 245 -19.07 3.29 -4.29
C ASP A 245 -19.38 2.17 -5.31
N ILE A 246 -20.22 1.19 -4.97
CA ILE A 246 -20.56 0.05 -5.84
C ILE A 246 -21.14 0.53 -7.19
N ALA A 247 -22.02 1.53 -7.16
CA ALA A 247 -22.65 2.04 -8.40
C ALA A 247 -21.62 2.67 -9.34
N GLU A 248 -20.67 3.43 -8.78
CA GLU A 248 -19.57 4.02 -9.56
C GLU A 248 -18.64 2.92 -10.09
N ALA A 249 -18.20 1.99 -9.23
CA ALA A 249 -17.34 0.88 -9.61
C ALA A 249 -17.94 0.05 -10.75
N LYS A 250 -19.25 -0.21 -10.69
CA LYS A 250 -20.00 -0.88 -11.75
C LYS A 250 -19.96 -0.12 -13.07
N ALA A 251 -20.26 1.18 -13.06
CA ALA A 251 -20.28 1.99 -14.28
C ALA A 251 -18.88 2.20 -14.90
N ARG A 252 -17.84 2.33 -14.05
CA ARG A 252 -16.47 2.64 -14.48
C ARG A 252 -15.65 1.40 -14.84
N LEU A 253 -15.92 0.25 -14.24
CA LEU A 253 -15.18 -0.99 -14.47
C LEU A 253 -16.07 -2.13 -14.96
N PHE A 254 -16.98 -2.64 -14.12
CA PHE A 254 -17.64 -3.92 -14.36
C PHE A 254 -18.48 -3.94 -15.64
N ASP A 255 -19.21 -2.87 -15.95
CA ASP A 255 -20.01 -2.75 -17.18
C ASP A 255 -19.16 -2.55 -18.44
N ARG A 256 -17.87 -2.20 -18.28
CA ARG A 256 -16.92 -1.97 -19.38
C ARG A 256 -16.10 -3.20 -19.72
N ILE A 257 -15.87 -4.11 -18.77
CA ILE A 257 -15.09 -5.34 -18.99
C ILE A 257 -15.59 -6.12 -20.22
N PRO A 258 -16.90 -6.36 -20.44
CA PRO A 258 -17.38 -7.10 -21.61
C PRO A 258 -17.22 -6.35 -22.94
N ARG A 259 -16.87 -5.06 -22.92
CA ARG A 259 -16.87 -4.17 -24.11
C ARG A 259 -15.47 -3.87 -24.64
N GLY A 260 -14.41 -4.38 -24.00
CA GLY A 260 -13.04 -4.09 -24.39
C GLY A 260 -12.03 -4.99 -23.70
N THR A 261 -10.77 -4.83 -24.07
CA THR A 261 -9.65 -5.62 -23.58
C THR A 261 -9.04 -5.00 -22.31
N LEU A 262 -8.16 -5.75 -21.63
CA LEU A 262 -7.38 -5.22 -20.51
C LEU A 262 -6.52 -4.02 -20.94
N ALA A 263 -5.98 -4.02 -22.17
CA ALA A 263 -5.16 -2.93 -22.69
C ALA A 263 -5.93 -1.59 -22.73
N ASP A 264 -7.24 -1.63 -23.02
CA ASP A 264 -8.08 -0.42 -23.03
C ASP A 264 -8.21 0.22 -21.62
N ARG A 265 -8.01 -0.57 -20.57
CA ARG A 265 -8.19 -0.19 -19.16
C ARG A 265 -6.88 -0.06 -18.40
N THR A 266 -5.75 -0.15 -19.09
CA THR A 266 -4.43 -0.11 -18.47
C THR A 266 -3.48 0.83 -19.20
N PHE A 267 -2.39 1.19 -18.53
CA PHE A 267 -1.24 1.86 -19.10
C PHE A 267 0.00 0.99 -18.89
N GLU A 268 0.89 1.02 -19.88
CA GLU A 268 2.25 0.54 -19.68
C GLU A 268 3.02 1.59 -18.89
N PHE A 269 3.64 1.22 -17.78
CA PHE A 269 4.43 2.17 -17.00
C PHE A 269 5.71 2.56 -17.76
N SER A 270 6.25 1.68 -18.60
CA SER A 270 7.37 1.98 -19.50
C SER A 270 7.07 2.97 -20.63
N ASP A 271 5.81 3.35 -20.85
CA ASP A 271 5.45 4.33 -21.87
C ASP A 271 6.14 5.70 -21.57
N PRO A 272 6.85 6.31 -22.53
CA PRO A 272 7.57 7.56 -22.30
C PRO A 272 6.69 8.70 -21.78
N SER A 273 5.45 8.82 -22.26
CA SER A 273 4.52 9.86 -21.80
C SER A 273 4.04 9.62 -20.37
N ILE A 274 3.86 8.34 -19.99
CA ILE A 274 3.53 7.96 -18.60
C ILE A 274 4.72 8.25 -17.68
N GLN A 275 5.94 7.92 -18.11
CA GLN A 275 7.17 8.24 -17.36
C GLN A 275 7.36 9.75 -17.19
N GLU A 276 7.13 10.54 -18.23
CA GLU A 276 7.21 12.01 -18.16
C GLU A 276 6.23 12.55 -17.13
N MET A 277 4.93 12.22 -17.24
CA MET A 277 3.92 12.61 -16.26
C MET A 277 4.25 12.18 -14.83
N TYR A 278 4.77 10.96 -14.66
CA TYR A 278 5.15 10.41 -13.35
C TYR A 278 6.33 11.15 -12.73
N ASN A 279 7.35 11.48 -13.52
CA ASN A 279 8.57 12.11 -13.03
C ASN A 279 8.38 13.63 -12.81
N GLU A 280 7.67 14.32 -13.69
CA GLU A 280 7.38 15.75 -13.55
C GLU A 280 6.52 16.06 -12.31
N ALA A 281 5.64 15.13 -11.93
CA ALA A 281 4.81 15.26 -10.74
C ALA A 281 5.64 15.43 -9.45
N GLU A 282 6.87 14.91 -9.38
CA GLU A 282 7.68 14.99 -8.17
C GLU A 282 7.96 16.43 -7.72
N ALA A 283 8.26 17.32 -8.66
CA ALA A 283 8.55 18.72 -8.34
C ALA A 283 7.31 19.41 -7.76
N ALA A 284 6.15 19.22 -8.39
CA ALA A 284 4.89 19.76 -7.92
C ALA A 284 4.48 19.19 -6.55
N VAL A 285 4.72 17.90 -6.30
CA VAL A 285 4.46 17.28 -4.99
C VAL A 285 5.37 17.86 -3.91
N LYS A 286 6.67 18.05 -4.21
CA LYS A 286 7.61 18.68 -3.25
C LYS A 286 7.19 20.11 -2.90
N GLU A 287 6.76 20.88 -3.89
CA GLU A 287 6.24 22.24 -3.67
C GLU A 287 4.97 22.23 -2.83
N LYS A 288 4.01 21.36 -3.15
CA LYS A 288 2.80 21.14 -2.32
C LYS A 288 3.14 20.81 -0.87
N ILE A 289 4.16 19.96 -0.64
CA ILE A 289 4.59 19.60 0.71
C ILE A 289 5.18 20.82 1.42
N ALA A 290 6.11 21.54 0.76
CA ALA A 290 6.72 22.73 1.32
C ALA A 290 5.70 23.84 1.62
N ASP A 291 4.63 23.95 0.83
CA ASP A 291 3.56 24.93 1.04
C ASP A 291 2.71 24.60 2.26
N TYR A 292 2.36 23.32 2.43
CA TYR A 292 1.68 22.85 3.63
C TYR A 292 2.51 23.12 4.89
N ASP A 293 3.81 22.82 4.85
CA ASP A 293 4.73 22.97 5.98
C ASP A 293 4.97 24.44 6.38
N ARG A 294 4.74 25.39 5.48
CA ARG A 294 4.79 26.83 5.79
C ARG A 294 3.51 27.34 6.43
N THR A 295 2.40 26.62 6.28
CA THR A 295 1.05 27.08 6.65
C THR A 295 0.47 26.37 7.88
N HIS A 296 1.14 25.32 8.38
CA HIS A 296 0.74 24.50 9.53
C HIS A 296 1.92 24.23 10.46
#